data_AF-T0HRQ7-F1
#
_entry.id   AF-T0HRQ7-F1
#
_cell.length_a   1.000
_cell.length_b   1.000
_cell.length_c   1.000
_cell.angle_alpha   90.00
_cell.angle_beta   90.00
_cell.angle_gamma   90.00
#
_symmetry.space_group_name_H-M   'P 1'
#
loop_
_entity.id
_entity.type
_entity.pdbx_description
1 polymer ?
#
loop_
_entity_poly.entity_id
_entity_poly.type
_entity_poly.pdbx_seq_one_letter_code
_entity_poly.pdbx_strand_id
1 'polypeptide(L)'
;MMMQTVPAIADPATTARRRTDQEQRRLRKQRAAMLKRWSHKREGTPETHEAHSRRRAGAIARLHASGLLDDDEVAWSQEIAAAAERIMADAQVRTASLETRVDTSRHGDAFFEALGAVRLEMAYGRWRAQLAPKVAALALDVILHDVGLSRAAAAHGVHVRRARRLLVEALHMWARVHRDVRKEVSAADLVAAHAGLL
;
A
#
# COMPACT_ATOMS: atom_id res chain seq x y z
N MET A 1 14.38 13.33 72.24
CA MET A 1 14.03 12.06 71.57
C MET A 1 12.97 12.40 70.52
N MET A 2 13.30 12.28 69.23
CA MET A 2 12.56 12.87 68.11
C MET A 2 11.21 12.18 67.85
N MET A 3 10.12 12.95 67.79
CA MET A 3 8.84 12.50 67.21
C MET A 3 9.01 12.37 65.69
N GLN A 4 9.09 11.15 65.19
CA GLN A 4 9.00 10.90 63.75
C GLN A 4 7.54 10.98 63.31
N THR A 5 7.23 12.03 62.55
CA THR A 5 6.00 12.15 61.77
C THR A 5 5.99 11.08 60.67
N VAL A 6 5.13 10.07 60.82
CA VAL A 6 4.86 9.09 59.77
C VAL A 6 4.23 9.82 58.58
N PRO A 7 4.83 9.83 57.38
CA PRO A 7 4.24 10.49 56.23
C PRO A 7 2.95 9.77 55.84
N ALA A 8 1.87 10.55 55.65
CA ALA A 8 0.58 10.06 55.18
C ALA A 8 0.78 9.27 53.87
N ILE A 9 0.58 7.95 53.94
CA ILE A 9 0.58 7.07 52.77
C ILE A 9 -0.56 7.54 51.88
N ALA A 10 -0.21 8.17 50.75
CA ALA A 10 -1.19 8.66 49.80
C ALA A 10 -2.09 7.50 49.36
N ASP A 11 -3.40 7.64 49.59
CA ASP A 11 -4.41 6.65 49.22
C ASP A 11 -4.21 6.23 47.75
N PRO A 12 -4.01 4.92 47.46
CA PRO A 12 -3.79 4.42 46.11
C PRO A 12 -4.91 4.82 45.14
N ALA A 13 -6.15 4.98 45.62
CA ALA A 13 -7.27 5.44 44.80
C ALA A 13 -7.11 6.89 44.34
N THR A 14 -6.56 7.76 45.18
CA THR A 14 -6.29 9.17 44.86
C THR A 14 -5.13 9.30 43.87
N THR A 15 -4.11 8.45 43.99
CA THR A 15 -2.98 8.41 43.05
C THR A 15 -3.40 7.89 41.67
N ALA A 16 -4.27 6.88 41.62
CA ALA A 16 -4.84 6.36 40.37
C ALA A 16 -5.67 7.41 39.62
N ARG A 17 -6.55 8.14 40.33
CA ARG A 17 -7.35 9.24 39.74
C ARG A 17 -6.50 10.37 39.17
N ARG A 18 -5.42 10.76 39.87
CA ARG A 18 -4.49 11.78 39.37
C ARG A 18 -3.76 11.33 38.11
N ARG A 19 -3.39 10.05 37.99
CA ARG A 19 -2.79 9.49 36.76
C ARG A 19 -3.78 9.53 35.60
N THR A 20 -5.03 9.09 35.82
CA THR A 20 -6.06 9.14 34.77
C THR A 20 -6.36 10.56 34.33
N ASP A 21 -6.38 11.54 35.25
CA ASP A 21 -6.60 12.94 34.92
C ASP A 21 -5.44 13.55 34.12
N GLN A 22 -4.20 13.21 34.46
CA GLN A 22 -3.02 13.63 33.71
C GLN A 22 -3.01 13.03 32.30
N GLU A 23 -3.38 11.77 32.18
CA GLU A 23 -3.48 11.05 30.91
C GLU A 23 -4.58 11.64 30.02
N GLN A 24 -5.77 11.92 30.57
CA GLN A 24 -6.83 12.61 29.85
C GLN A 24 -6.42 14.01 29.39
N ARG A 25 -5.74 14.79 30.23
CA ARG A 25 -5.22 16.12 29.85
C ARG A 25 -4.21 16.03 28.72
N ARG A 26 -3.33 15.02 28.75
CA ARG A 26 -2.35 14.76 27.70
C ARG A 26 -3.03 14.38 26.38
N LEU A 27 -4.02 13.50 26.41
CA LEU A 27 -4.82 13.12 25.24
C LEU A 27 -5.56 14.33 24.63
N ARG A 28 -6.16 15.19 25.46
CA ARG A 28 -6.82 16.43 25.01
C ARG A 28 -5.83 17.39 24.35
N LYS A 29 -4.64 17.59 24.93
CA LYS A 29 -3.58 18.41 24.32
C LYS A 29 -3.09 17.86 22.99
N GLN A 30 -2.90 16.54 22.90
CA GLN A 30 -2.50 15.87 21.66
C GLN A 30 -3.55 16.03 20.56
N ARG A 31 -4.84 15.85 20.90
CA ARG A 31 -5.95 16.04 19.96
C ARG A 31 -6.05 17.50 19.49
N ALA A 32 -5.93 18.46 20.39
CA ALA A 32 -5.94 19.89 20.02
C ALA A 32 -4.78 20.26 19.10
N ALA A 33 -3.58 19.70 19.33
CA ALA A 33 -2.42 19.91 18.47
C ALA A 33 -2.61 19.31 17.06
N MET A 34 -3.23 18.12 16.97
CA MET A 34 -3.58 17.47 15.71
C MET A 34 -4.60 18.31 14.92
N LEU A 35 -5.67 18.76 15.56
CA LEU A 35 -6.69 19.61 14.92
C LEU A 35 -6.10 20.93 14.41
N LYS A 36 -5.21 21.56 15.18
CA LYS A 36 -4.52 22.79 14.77
C LYS A 36 -3.57 22.55 13.57
N ARG A 37 -2.90 21.40 13.51
CA ARG A 37 -1.99 21.04 12.42
C ARG A 37 -2.72 20.92 11.08
N TRP A 38 -3.95 20.39 11.10
CA TRP A 38 -4.74 20.09 9.89
C TRP A 38 -5.86 21.09 9.61
N SER A 39 -5.96 22.19 10.37
CA SER A 39 -7.04 23.19 10.24
C SER A 39 -7.10 23.91 8.88
N HIS A 40 -6.01 23.85 8.10
CA HIS A 40 -5.89 24.47 6.78
C HIS A 40 -6.30 23.53 5.63
N LYS A 41 -6.56 22.24 5.90
CA LYS A 41 -7.05 21.25 4.93
C LYS A 41 -8.56 21.13 5.07
N ARG A 42 -9.31 21.46 4.01
CA ARG A 42 -10.78 21.52 4.02
C ARG A 42 -11.46 20.22 3.55
N GLU A 43 -10.68 19.27 3.05
CA GLU A 43 -11.16 18.00 2.53
C GLU A 43 -10.73 16.87 3.46
N GLY A 44 -11.68 16.05 3.94
CA GLY A 44 -11.39 14.91 4.84
C GLY A 44 -11.22 15.28 6.33
N THR A 45 -11.17 14.27 7.21
CA THR A 45 -11.02 14.48 8.66
C THR A 45 -9.55 14.63 9.07
N PRO A 46 -9.22 15.45 10.09
CA PRO A 46 -7.87 15.60 10.63
C PRO A 46 -7.22 14.28 11.06
N GLU A 47 -8.02 13.32 11.53
CA GLU A 47 -7.61 11.97 11.87
C GLU A 47 -7.14 11.19 10.63
N THR A 48 -7.81 11.35 9.49
CA THR A 48 -7.41 10.77 8.20
C THR A 48 -6.12 11.38 7.68
N HIS A 49 -5.93 12.70 7.81
CA HIS A 49 -4.67 13.36 7.44
C HIS A 49 -3.51 12.96 8.34
N GLU A 50 -3.74 12.82 9.64
CA GLU A 50 -2.74 12.35 10.59
C GLU A 50 -2.36 10.88 10.31
N ALA A 51 -3.34 10.01 9.99
CA ALA A 51 -3.09 8.63 9.57
C ALA A 51 -2.33 8.55 8.24
N HIS A 52 -2.68 9.39 7.26
CA HIS A 52 -1.96 9.51 5.98
C HIS A 52 -0.56 10.10 6.13
N SER A 53 -0.34 11.01 7.08
CA SER A 53 0.97 11.60 7.36
C SER A 53 1.89 10.67 8.15
N ARG A 54 1.32 9.78 8.97
CA ARG A 54 2.07 8.76 9.74
C ARG A 54 2.48 7.58 8.86
N ARG A 55 1.70 7.26 7.83
CA ARG A 55 2.19 6.49 6.68
C ARG A 55 3.20 7.41 6.00
N ARG A 56 4.49 7.04 5.95
CA ARG A 56 5.45 7.82 5.15
C ARG A 56 4.84 8.01 3.78
N ALA A 57 4.66 9.24 3.32
CA ALA A 57 4.17 9.49 1.96
C ALA A 57 5.08 8.72 1.02
N GLY A 58 4.58 7.66 0.37
CA GLY A 58 5.41 6.73 -0.40
C GLY A 58 6.18 7.43 -1.53
N ALA A 59 7.17 6.78 -2.11
CA ALA A 59 8.03 7.34 -3.15
C ALA A 59 7.19 7.83 -4.34
N ILE A 60 6.19 7.06 -4.74
CA ILE A 60 5.19 7.45 -5.74
C ILE A 60 4.41 8.70 -5.29
N ALA A 61 3.89 8.73 -4.06
CA ALA A 61 3.14 9.89 -3.56
C ALA A 61 3.98 11.17 -3.51
N ARG A 62 5.27 11.07 -3.18
CA ARG A 62 6.21 12.20 -3.22
C ARG A 62 6.49 12.66 -4.65
N LEU A 63 6.62 11.73 -5.58
CA LEU A 63 6.83 12.06 -7.00
C LEU A 63 5.60 12.75 -7.60
N HIS A 64 4.40 12.26 -7.30
CA HIS A 64 3.12 12.88 -7.68
C HIS A 64 2.97 14.28 -7.07
N ALA A 65 3.19 14.43 -5.78
CA ALA A 65 3.11 15.74 -5.11
C ALA A 65 4.11 16.78 -5.67
N SER A 66 5.22 16.31 -6.28
CA SER A 66 6.20 17.17 -6.96
C SER A 66 5.88 17.44 -8.43
N GLY A 67 4.78 16.90 -8.97
CA GLY A 67 4.39 17.02 -10.38
C GLY A 67 5.25 16.19 -11.33
N LEU A 68 5.99 15.21 -10.82
CA LEU A 68 6.83 14.32 -11.64
C LEU A 68 6.09 13.07 -12.10
N LEU A 69 4.93 12.78 -11.50
CA LEU A 69 3.98 11.77 -11.96
C LEU A 69 2.58 12.39 -12.04
N ASP A 70 1.78 11.94 -13.00
CA ASP A 70 0.35 12.25 -13.11
C ASP A 70 -0.54 11.23 -12.34
N ASP A 71 -1.85 11.48 -12.34
CA ASP A 71 -2.82 10.65 -11.62
C ASP A 71 -2.91 9.22 -12.19
N ASP A 72 -2.80 9.07 -13.51
CA ASP A 72 -2.87 7.78 -14.19
C ASP A 72 -1.63 6.93 -13.85
N GLU A 73 -0.45 7.55 -13.85
CA GLU A 73 0.81 6.93 -13.44
C GLU A 73 0.79 6.46 -11.98
N VAL A 74 0.16 7.22 -11.09
CA VAL A 74 -0.08 6.81 -9.70
C VAL A 74 -1.01 5.60 -9.67
N ALA A 75 -2.13 5.63 -10.39
CA ALA A 75 -3.07 4.51 -10.43
C ALA A 75 -2.39 3.23 -10.96
N TRP A 76 -1.64 3.32 -12.05
CA TRP A 76 -0.88 2.19 -12.61
C TRP A 76 0.15 1.63 -11.62
N SER A 77 0.83 2.48 -10.85
CA SER A 77 1.75 2.01 -9.83
C SER A 77 1.06 1.17 -8.74
N GLN A 78 -0.17 1.54 -8.37
CA GLN A 78 -0.97 0.81 -7.37
C GLN A 78 -1.47 -0.53 -7.93
N GLU A 79 -1.88 -0.57 -9.20
CA GLU A 79 -2.25 -1.81 -9.88
C GLU A 79 -1.07 -2.80 -9.94
N ILE A 80 0.14 -2.30 -10.27
CA ILE A 80 1.37 -3.11 -10.28
C ILE A 80 1.69 -3.63 -8.87
N ALA A 81 1.60 -2.77 -7.85
CA ALA A 81 1.86 -3.16 -6.46
C ALA A 81 0.90 -4.26 -6.00
N ALA A 82 -0.40 -4.10 -6.26
CA ALA A 82 -1.42 -5.08 -5.91
C ALA A 82 -1.18 -6.43 -6.60
N ALA A 83 -0.83 -6.42 -7.89
CA ALA A 83 -0.51 -7.65 -8.63
C ALA A 83 0.74 -8.35 -8.05
N ALA A 84 1.80 -7.58 -7.75
CA ALA A 84 3.03 -8.13 -7.18
C ALA A 84 2.81 -8.73 -5.78
N GLU A 85 2.08 -8.03 -4.91
CA GLU A 85 1.75 -8.50 -3.55
C GLU A 85 0.95 -9.79 -3.59
N ARG A 86 -0.04 -9.89 -4.48
CA ARG A 86 -0.85 -11.09 -4.65
C ARG A 86 -0.01 -12.30 -5.08
N ILE A 87 0.83 -12.13 -6.09
CA ILE A 87 1.71 -13.20 -6.59
C ILE A 87 2.69 -13.66 -5.49
N MET A 88 3.22 -12.72 -4.69
CA MET A 88 4.08 -13.05 -3.55
C MET A 88 3.31 -13.81 -2.45
N ALA A 89 2.07 -13.41 -2.16
CA ALA A 89 1.23 -14.11 -1.19
C ALA A 89 0.93 -15.55 -1.65
N ASP A 90 0.55 -15.76 -2.91
CA ASP A 90 0.30 -17.11 -3.45
C ASP A 90 1.55 -17.99 -3.49
N ALA A 91 2.73 -17.40 -3.71
CA ALA A 91 4.00 -18.11 -3.56
C ALA A 91 4.25 -18.56 -2.12
N GLN A 92 3.94 -17.71 -1.13
CA GLN A 92 4.05 -18.05 0.30
C GLN A 92 3.05 -19.13 0.70
N VAL A 93 1.80 -19.05 0.24
CA VAL A 93 0.77 -20.06 0.49
C VAL A 93 1.19 -21.42 -0.06
N ARG A 94 1.71 -21.50 -1.29
CA ARG A 94 2.20 -22.78 -1.86
C ARG A 94 3.38 -23.39 -1.10
N THR A 95 4.17 -22.57 -0.40
CA THR A 95 5.25 -23.08 0.47
C THR A 95 4.77 -23.56 1.84
N ALA A 96 3.55 -23.20 2.24
CA ALA A 96 2.92 -23.69 3.47
C ALA A 96 1.94 -24.83 3.12
N SER A 97 2.09 -26.01 3.71
CA SER A 97 1.23 -27.16 3.45
C SER A 97 -0.24 -26.85 3.77
N LEU A 98 -1.13 -26.95 2.78
CA LEU A 98 -2.58 -26.70 2.91
C LEU A 98 -3.37 -28.01 3.06
N GLU A 99 -3.65 -28.44 4.29
CA GLU A 99 -4.79 -29.34 4.53
C GLU A 99 -6.09 -28.57 4.22
N THR A 100 -6.84 -29.05 3.24
CA THR A 100 -7.89 -28.28 2.55
C THR A 100 -9.23 -28.35 3.30
N ARG A 101 -9.76 -27.20 3.73
CA ARG A 101 -11.19 -27.05 4.06
C ARG A 101 -11.83 -26.15 3.00
N VAL A 102 -12.64 -26.74 2.14
CA VAL A 102 -13.41 -26.02 1.10
C VAL A 102 -14.82 -25.83 1.62
N ASP A 103 -15.23 -24.58 1.80
CA ASP A 103 -16.62 -24.19 2.05
C ASP A 103 -17.03 -23.22 0.94
N THR A 104 -17.94 -23.66 0.07
CA THR A 104 -18.39 -22.92 -1.12
C THR A 104 -19.54 -21.98 -0.78
N SER A 105 -19.38 -20.69 -1.06
CA SER A 105 -20.49 -19.72 -1.03
C SER A 105 -20.43 -18.70 -2.18
N ARG A 106 -21.64 -18.27 -2.61
CA ARG A 106 -22.08 -17.38 -3.72
C ARG A 106 -21.03 -16.82 -4.71
N HIS A 107 -21.26 -17.13 -6.00
CA HIS A 107 -20.28 -17.07 -7.11
C HIS A 107 -20.26 -15.80 -7.99
N GLY A 108 -21.18 -14.85 -7.84
CA GLY A 108 -21.34 -13.74 -8.81
C GLY A 108 -20.21 -12.69 -8.75
N ASP A 109 -20.10 -11.97 -7.64
CA ASP A 109 -19.09 -10.92 -7.46
C ASP A 109 -17.68 -11.52 -7.33
N ALA A 110 -17.58 -12.68 -6.66
CA ALA A 110 -16.35 -13.44 -6.54
C ALA A 110 -15.75 -13.83 -7.91
N PHE A 111 -16.59 -14.06 -8.93
CA PHE A 111 -16.14 -14.40 -10.28
C PHE A 111 -15.51 -13.21 -11.00
N PHE A 112 -16.13 -12.02 -10.94
CA PHE A 112 -15.56 -10.83 -11.58
C PHE A 112 -14.30 -10.34 -10.87
N GLU A 113 -14.25 -10.44 -9.54
CA GLU A 113 -13.04 -10.20 -8.74
C GLU A 113 -11.92 -11.19 -9.12
N ALA A 114 -12.25 -12.48 -9.30
CA ALA A 114 -11.29 -13.49 -9.77
C ALA A 114 -10.79 -13.22 -11.19
N LEU A 115 -11.67 -12.82 -12.12
CA LEU A 115 -11.29 -12.45 -13.49
C LEU A 115 -10.43 -11.19 -13.52
N GLY A 116 -10.73 -10.20 -12.68
CA GLY A 116 -9.90 -9.01 -12.47
C GLY A 116 -8.49 -9.39 -11.99
N ALA A 117 -8.40 -10.28 -11.00
CA ALA A 117 -7.13 -10.78 -10.47
C ALA A 117 -6.31 -11.52 -11.53
N VAL A 118 -6.92 -12.44 -12.30
CA VAL A 118 -6.22 -13.17 -13.37
C VAL A 118 -5.66 -12.22 -14.42
N ARG A 119 -6.43 -11.20 -14.83
CA ARG A 119 -5.95 -10.18 -15.77
C ARG A 119 -4.78 -9.39 -15.22
N LEU A 120 -4.82 -9.00 -13.94
CA LEU A 120 -3.72 -8.28 -13.29
C LEU A 120 -2.45 -9.14 -13.21
N GLU A 121 -2.57 -10.42 -12.86
CA GLU A 121 -1.44 -11.35 -12.81
C GLU A 121 -0.81 -11.59 -14.18
N MET A 122 -1.64 -11.83 -15.21
CA MET A 122 -1.18 -11.97 -16.59
C MET A 122 -0.50 -10.69 -17.09
N ALA A 123 -1.10 -9.53 -16.81
CA ALA A 123 -0.53 -8.24 -17.17
C ALA A 123 0.82 -8.03 -16.49
N TYR A 124 0.95 -8.36 -15.21
CA TYR A 124 2.21 -8.27 -14.47
C TYR A 124 3.29 -9.19 -15.02
N GLY A 125 2.97 -10.45 -15.31
CA GLY A 125 3.91 -11.38 -15.93
C GLY A 125 4.43 -10.86 -17.28
N ARG A 126 3.54 -10.38 -18.15
CA ARG A 126 3.89 -9.83 -19.46
C ARG A 126 4.66 -8.51 -19.37
N TRP A 127 4.23 -7.61 -18.49
CA TRP A 127 4.90 -6.33 -18.24
C TRP A 127 6.34 -6.56 -17.78
N ARG A 128 6.54 -7.47 -16.82
CA ARG A 128 7.88 -7.81 -16.32
C ARG A 128 8.75 -8.47 -17.39
N ALA A 129 8.17 -9.30 -18.26
CA ALA A 129 8.89 -9.95 -19.36
C ALA A 129 9.31 -8.98 -20.47
N GLN A 130 8.55 -7.91 -20.72
CA GLN A 130 8.88 -6.89 -21.72
C GLN A 130 9.91 -5.87 -21.23
N LEU A 131 10.06 -5.71 -19.92
CA LEU A 131 11.07 -4.83 -19.34
C LEU A 131 12.43 -5.52 -19.27
N ALA A 132 13.49 -4.75 -19.54
CA ALA A 132 14.84 -5.21 -19.21
C ALA A 132 14.95 -5.47 -17.69
N PRO A 133 15.64 -6.53 -17.24
CA PRO A 133 15.63 -6.94 -15.82
C PRO A 133 16.01 -5.83 -14.83
N LYS A 134 17.01 -5.00 -15.19
CA LYS A 134 17.42 -3.84 -14.37
C LYS A 134 16.35 -2.76 -14.27
N VAL A 135 15.59 -2.54 -15.35
CA VAL A 135 14.50 -1.55 -15.37
C VAL A 135 13.35 -2.02 -14.49
N ALA A 136 13.00 -3.31 -14.59
CA ALA A 136 11.99 -3.91 -13.73
C ALA A 136 12.38 -3.83 -12.25
N ALA A 137 13.63 -4.15 -11.90
CA ALA A 137 14.12 -4.05 -10.53
C ALA A 137 14.07 -2.61 -9.99
N LEU A 138 14.52 -1.63 -10.78
CA LEU A 138 14.43 -0.21 -10.41
C LEU A 138 12.99 0.24 -10.18
N ALA A 139 12.07 -0.13 -11.08
CA ALA A 139 10.66 0.24 -10.94
C ALA A 139 10.04 -0.38 -9.68
N LEU A 140 10.31 -1.66 -9.41
CA LEU A 140 9.79 -2.36 -8.22
C LEU A 140 10.37 -1.80 -6.92
N ASP A 141 11.63 -1.37 -6.90
CA ASP A 141 12.19 -0.69 -5.71
C ASP A 141 11.43 0.59 -5.36
N VAL A 142 11.02 1.36 -6.37
CA VAL A 142 10.25 2.59 -6.15
C VAL A 142 8.79 2.28 -5.80
N ILE A 143 8.16 1.34 -6.51
CA ILE A 143 6.72 1.05 -6.41
C ILE A 143 6.41 0.24 -5.16
N LEU A 144 7.13 -0.86 -4.93
CA LEU A 144 6.84 -1.85 -3.88
C LEU A 144 7.63 -1.58 -2.60
N HIS A 145 8.92 -1.26 -2.73
CA HIS A 145 9.82 -1.11 -1.57
C HIS A 145 9.88 0.32 -1.00
N ASP A 146 9.08 1.25 -1.53
CA ASP A 146 9.07 2.68 -1.14
C ASP A 146 10.49 3.32 -1.17
N VAL A 147 11.35 2.86 -2.07
CA VAL A 147 12.70 3.42 -2.23
C VAL A 147 12.59 4.74 -3.01
N GLY A 148 13.05 5.83 -2.40
CA GLY A 148 13.10 7.13 -3.07
C GLY A 148 13.91 7.08 -4.38
N LEU A 149 13.43 7.78 -5.42
CA LEU A 149 13.97 7.69 -6.78
C LEU A 149 15.49 7.92 -6.86
N SER A 150 16.05 8.86 -6.11
CA SER A 150 17.49 9.11 -6.09
C SER A 150 18.29 7.93 -5.52
N ARG A 151 17.75 7.25 -4.51
CA ARG A 151 18.38 6.07 -3.89
C ARG A 151 18.26 4.85 -4.81
N ALA A 152 17.11 4.66 -5.44
CA ALA A 152 16.93 3.61 -6.45
C ALA A 152 17.88 3.84 -7.64
N ALA A 153 18.01 5.07 -8.13
CA ALA A 153 18.92 5.42 -9.21
C ALA A 153 20.38 5.07 -8.86
N ALA A 154 20.83 5.40 -7.65
CA ALA A 154 22.17 5.04 -7.17
C ALA A 154 22.36 3.51 -7.06
N ALA A 155 21.39 2.78 -6.50
CA ALA A 155 21.45 1.33 -6.34
C ALA A 155 21.57 0.59 -7.69
N HIS A 156 20.97 1.15 -8.74
CA HIS A 156 20.98 0.58 -10.10
C HIS A 156 22.04 1.21 -11.03
N GLY A 157 22.89 2.11 -10.52
CA GLY A 157 23.99 2.72 -11.27
C GLY A 157 23.54 3.64 -12.42
N VAL A 158 22.40 4.30 -12.28
CA VAL A 158 21.84 5.20 -13.30
C VAL A 158 21.66 6.61 -12.78
N HIS A 159 21.76 7.61 -13.66
CA HIS A 159 21.49 8.99 -13.30
C HIS A 159 20.00 9.20 -12.95
N VAL A 160 19.68 10.04 -11.95
CA VAL A 160 18.31 10.24 -11.44
C VAL A 160 17.32 10.64 -12.55
N ARG A 161 17.73 11.52 -13.46
CA ARG A 161 16.91 11.90 -14.63
C ARG A 161 16.58 10.70 -15.53
N ARG A 162 17.51 9.76 -15.70
CA ARG A 162 17.29 8.53 -16.48
C ARG A 162 16.42 7.55 -15.71
N ALA A 163 16.64 7.39 -14.40
CA ALA A 163 15.78 6.59 -13.53
C ALA A 163 14.32 7.04 -13.60
N ARG A 164 14.07 8.35 -13.55
CA ARG A 164 12.72 8.92 -13.72
C ARG A 164 12.10 8.51 -15.04
N ARG A 165 12.83 8.71 -16.14
CA ARG A 165 12.36 8.36 -17.48
C ARG A 165 12.05 6.87 -17.60
N LEU A 166 12.90 6.02 -17.02
CA LEU A 166 12.69 4.57 -17.01
C LEU A 166 11.46 4.15 -16.19
N LEU A 167 11.24 4.80 -15.03
CA LEU A 167 10.04 4.57 -14.22
C LEU A 167 8.77 4.92 -15.01
N VAL A 168 8.72 6.12 -15.60
CA VAL A 168 7.60 6.58 -16.44
C VAL A 168 7.39 5.65 -17.63
N GLU A 169 8.45 5.29 -18.35
CA GLU A 169 8.40 4.34 -19.47
C GLU A 169 7.82 2.98 -19.03
N ALA A 170 8.16 2.50 -17.84
CA ALA A 170 7.63 1.27 -17.28
C ALA A 170 6.13 1.39 -16.89
N LEU A 171 5.70 2.51 -16.30
CA LEU A 171 4.30 2.77 -15.97
C LEU A 171 3.43 2.88 -17.24
N HIS A 172 3.90 3.58 -18.26
CA HIS A 172 3.22 3.66 -19.56
C HIS A 172 3.16 2.29 -20.26
N MET A 173 4.17 1.45 -20.07
CA MET A 173 4.17 0.09 -20.59
C MET A 173 3.10 -0.76 -19.91
N TRP A 174 2.94 -0.61 -18.59
CA TRP A 174 1.84 -1.25 -17.87
C TRP A 174 0.49 -0.87 -18.47
N ALA A 175 0.23 0.41 -18.70
CA ALA A 175 -1.03 0.88 -19.30
C ALA A 175 -1.36 0.22 -20.66
N ARG A 176 -0.33 -0.06 -21.48
CA ARG A 176 -0.49 -0.78 -22.75
C ARG A 176 -0.76 -2.26 -22.52
N VAL A 177 0.09 -2.93 -21.74
CA VAL A 177 -0.02 -4.38 -21.48
C VAL A 177 -1.34 -4.71 -20.78
N HIS A 178 -1.73 -3.95 -19.76
CA HIS A 178 -2.98 -4.18 -19.04
C HIS A 178 -4.20 -4.01 -19.97
N ARG A 179 -4.17 -3.02 -20.86
CA ARG A 179 -5.22 -2.82 -21.88
C ARG A 179 -5.29 -3.99 -22.86
N ASP A 180 -4.15 -4.50 -23.30
CA ASP A 180 -4.11 -5.63 -24.24
C ASP A 180 -4.62 -6.92 -23.59
N VAL A 181 -4.21 -7.20 -22.35
CA VAL A 181 -4.74 -8.33 -21.58
C VAL A 181 -6.24 -8.21 -21.35
N ARG A 182 -6.77 -7.01 -21.09
CA ARG A 182 -8.22 -6.79 -20.97
C ARG A 182 -8.99 -7.07 -22.26
N LYS A 183 -8.37 -6.87 -23.43
CA LYS A 183 -8.98 -7.20 -24.73
C LYS A 183 -8.91 -8.69 -25.04
N GLU A 184 -7.80 -9.33 -24.71
CA GLU A 184 -7.56 -10.75 -24.99
C GLU A 184 -8.32 -11.69 -24.06
N VAL A 185 -8.45 -11.34 -22.78
CA VAL A 185 -9.15 -12.15 -21.79
C VAL A 185 -10.48 -11.49 -21.54
N SER A 186 -11.47 -11.76 -22.38
CA SER A 186 -12.84 -11.28 -22.21
C SER A 186 -13.59 -12.14 -21.19
N ALA A 187 -14.72 -11.62 -20.68
CA ALA A 187 -15.61 -12.45 -19.87
C ALA A 187 -16.16 -13.65 -20.67
N ALA A 188 -16.25 -13.52 -22.01
CA ALA A 188 -16.68 -14.60 -22.90
C ALA A 188 -15.67 -15.75 -22.96
N ASP A 189 -14.36 -15.47 -22.89
CA ASP A 189 -13.32 -16.51 -22.92
C ASP A 189 -13.33 -17.37 -21.64
N LEU A 190 -13.63 -16.76 -20.49
CA LEU A 190 -13.80 -17.51 -19.23
C LEU A 190 -15.12 -18.26 -19.16
N VAL A 191 -16.21 -17.70 -19.71
CA VAL A 191 -17.48 -18.44 -19.83
C VAL A 191 -17.33 -19.65 -20.74
N ALA A 192 -16.59 -19.52 -21.85
CA ALA A 192 -16.26 -20.64 -22.73
C ALA A 192 -15.38 -21.70 -22.04
N ALA A 193 -14.38 -21.28 -21.24
CA ALA A 193 -13.56 -22.20 -20.47
C ALA A 193 -14.35 -22.95 -19.37
N HIS A 194 -15.31 -22.27 -18.72
CA HIS A 194 -16.17 -22.88 -17.69
C HIS A 194 -17.19 -23.85 -18.29
N ALA A 195 -17.71 -23.56 -19.49
CA ALA A 195 -18.62 -24.44 -20.21
C ALA A 195 -17.94 -25.75 -20.69
N GLY A 196 -16.62 -25.77 -20.82
CA GLY A 196 -15.86 -26.99 -21.15
C GLY A 196 -15.48 -27.86 -19.95
N LEU A 197 -15.77 -27.41 -18.72
CA LEU A 197 -15.49 -28.13 -17.47
C LEU A 197 -16.75 -28.74 -16.82
N LEU A 198 -17.94 -28.44 -17.37
CA LEU A 198 -19.24 -29.05 -17.04
C LEU A 198 -19.60 -30.09 -18.10
#